data_AF-S8FHA7-F1
#
_entry.id   AF-S8FHA7-F1
#
_cell.length_a   1.000
_cell.length_b   1.000
_cell.length_c   1.000
_cell.angle_alpha   90.00
_cell.angle_beta   90.00
_cell.angle_gamma   90.00
#
_symmetry.space_group_name_H-M   'P 1'
#
loop_
_entity.id
_entity.type
_entity.pdbx_description
1 polymer ?
#
loop_
_entity_poly.entity_id
_entity_poly.type
_entity_poly.pdbx_seq_one_letter_code
_entity_poly.pdbx_strand_id
1 'polypeptide(L)' 'LLLPKLHVLAHKEICQILYALCYTWGAGLTHGESVEHPWAEHNQVGLSTREMSAGHRHDALNAIHNYWNWCK' A
#
# COMPACT_ATOMS: atom_id res chain seq x y z
N LEU A 1 13.34 -13.07 5.35
CA LEU A 1 12.00 -12.46 5.48
C LEU A 1 12.21 -11.02 5.91
N LEU A 2 11.55 -10.04 5.30
CA LEU A 2 11.62 -8.62 5.67
C LEU A 2 10.25 -8.18 6.17
N LEU A 3 10.21 -7.26 7.13
CA LEU A 3 8.95 -6.75 7.68
C LEU A 3 8.83 -5.25 7.40
N PRO A 4 7.70 -4.78 6.83
CA PRO A 4 7.41 -3.36 6.69
C PRO A 4 7.52 -2.60 8.01
N LYS A 5 7.85 -1.32 7.94
CA LYS A 5 8.32 -0.55 9.10
C LYS A 5 7.27 -0.33 10.18
N LEU A 6 5.99 -0.18 9.83
CA LEU A 6 4.87 -0.16 10.78
C LEU A 6 4.56 -1.58 11.25
N HIS A 7 4.53 -2.56 10.33
CA HIS A 7 4.17 -3.93 10.68
C HIS A 7 5.13 -4.55 11.69
N VAL A 8 6.43 -4.25 11.60
CA VAL A 8 7.44 -4.78 12.51
C VAL A 8 7.19 -4.37 13.96
N LEU A 9 6.52 -3.24 14.21
CA LEU A 9 6.19 -2.76 15.56
C LEU A 9 5.22 -3.69 16.29
N ALA A 10 4.45 -4.51 15.56
CA ALA A 10 3.58 -5.53 16.16
C ALA A 10 4.34 -6.80 16.60
N HIS A 11 5.65 -6.88 16.35
CA HIS A 11 6.50 -8.01 16.71
C HIS A 11 7.39 -7.70 17.92
N LYS A 12 7.95 -8.75 18.53
CA LYS A 12 8.95 -8.65 19.60
C LYS A 12 10.18 -7.87 19.13
N GLU A 13 10.87 -7.20 20.05
CA GLU A 13 12.04 -6.35 19.75
C GLU A 13 13.11 -7.06 18.90
N ILE A 14 13.40 -8.33 19.18
CA ILE A 14 14.38 -9.10 18.40
C ILE A 14 14.00 -9.21 16.92
N CYS A 15 12.70 -9.33 16.60
CA CYS A 15 12.21 -9.34 15.23
C CYS A 15 12.36 -7.97 14.57
N GLN A 16 12.17 -6.89 15.35
CA GLN A 16 12.33 -5.52 14.87
C GLN A 16 13.74 -5.21 14.41
N ILE A 17 14.74 -5.82 15.05
CA ILE A 17 16.15 -5.66 14.69
C ILE A 17 16.52 -6.59 13.53
N LEU A 18 16.18 -7.88 13.64
CA LEU A 18 16.59 -8.89 12.65
C LEU A 18 15.95 -8.71 11.28
N TYR A 19 14.74 -8.16 11.21
CA TYR A 19 13.97 -8.01 9.97
C TYR A 19 13.78 -6.55 9.55
N ALA A 20 14.56 -5.62 10.11
CA ALA A 20 14.49 -4.21 9.77
C ALA A 20 14.88 -3.98 8.29
N LEU A 21 14.01 -3.30 7.55
CA LEU A 21 14.27 -2.96 6.15
C LEU A 21 15.57 -2.14 5.98
N CYS A 22 15.90 -1.28 6.95
CA CYS A 22 17.07 -0.39 6.88
C CYS A 22 18.41 -1.12 6.88
N TYR A 23 18.47 -2.36 7.36
CA TYR A 23 19.69 -3.17 7.34
C TYR A 23 19.81 -4.05 6.09
N THR A 24 18.82 -3.99 5.19
CA THR A 24 18.78 -4.84 4.00
C THR A 24 19.44 -4.16 2.82
N TRP A 25 20.41 -4.85 2.22
CA TRP A 25 21.07 -4.36 1.01
C TRP A 25 20.07 -4.22 -0.13
N GLY A 26 20.11 -3.07 -0.81
CA GLY A 26 19.20 -2.76 -1.92
C GLY A 26 17.80 -2.32 -1.53
N ALA A 27 17.46 -2.24 -0.24
CA ALA A 27 16.13 -1.77 0.19
C ALA A 27 15.92 -0.27 -0.05
N GLY A 28 17.00 0.52 -0.08
CA GLY A 28 16.92 1.98 -0.17
C GLY A 28 16.23 2.60 1.05
N LEU A 29 15.88 3.88 0.95
CA LEU A 29 15.13 4.59 1.99
C LEU A 29 13.63 4.38 1.79
N THR A 30 13.14 3.18 2.14
CA THR A 30 11.72 2.85 2.08
C THR A 30 11.22 2.26 3.39
N HIS A 31 9.94 2.48 3.69
CA HIS A 31 9.23 1.84 4.78
C HIS A 31 8.49 0.56 4.32
N GLY A 32 8.41 0.30 3.01
CA GLY A 32 7.79 -0.90 2.45
C GLY A 32 6.25 -0.91 2.46
N GLU A 33 5.60 0.26 2.64
CA GLU A 33 4.14 0.36 2.83
C GLU A 33 3.46 1.25 1.79
N SER A 34 4.20 1.75 0.80
CA SER A 34 3.68 2.68 -0.22
C SER A 34 2.49 2.11 -0.99
N VAL A 35 2.36 0.78 -1.07
CA VAL A 35 1.21 0.10 -1.68
C VAL A 35 -0.09 0.25 -0.87
N GLU A 36 0.02 0.48 0.44
CA GLU A 36 -1.12 0.56 1.38
C GLU A 36 -1.61 2.00 1.58
N HIS A 37 -0.77 3.00 1.28
CA HIS A 37 -1.12 4.42 1.38
C HIS A 37 -2.45 4.79 0.68
N PRO A 38 -2.74 4.32 -0.55
CA PRO A 38 -3.98 4.67 -1.23
C PRO A 38 -5.23 3.93 -0.72
N TRP A 39 -5.12 3.01 0.25
CA TRP A 39 -6.28 2.24 0.74
C TRP A 39 -7.39 3.13 1.31
N ALA A 40 -7.03 4.20 2.02
CA ALA A 40 -8.01 5.16 2.54
C ALA A 40 -8.85 5.78 1.40
N GLU A 41 -8.20 6.08 0.28
CA GLU A 41 -8.81 6.69 -0.89
C GLU A 41 -9.62 5.66 -1.70
N HIS A 42 -9.09 4.44 -1.88
CA HIS A 42 -9.83 3.34 -2.49
C HIS A 42 -11.13 2.99 -1.75
N ASN A 43 -11.14 3.11 -0.41
CA ASN A 43 -12.36 2.91 0.37
C ASN A 43 -13.44 3.95 0.02
N GLN A 44 -13.07 5.21 -0.16
CA GLN A 44 -14.02 6.26 -0.57
C GLN A 44 -14.56 6.01 -1.98
N VAL A 45 -13.70 5.51 -2.87
CA VAL A 45 -14.05 5.15 -4.25
C VAL A 45 -15.06 4.02 -4.33
N GLY A 46 -15.03 3.10 -3.37
CA GLY A 46 -16.04 2.04 -3.27
C GLY A 46 -17.47 2.58 -3.18
N LEU A 47 -17.68 3.69 -2.45
CA LEU A 47 -19.00 4.33 -2.34
C LEU A 47 -19.34 5.14 -3.59
N SER A 48 -18.40 5.92 -4.12
CA SER A 48 -18.67 6.79 -5.30
C SER A 48 -18.94 6.00 -6.58
N THR A 49 -18.41 4.78 -6.68
CA THR A 49 -18.59 3.91 -7.85
C THR A 49 -19.70 2.86 -7.70
N ARG A 50 -20.41 2.84 -6.56
CA ARG A 50 -21.34 1.76 -6.22
C ARG A 50 -22.54 1.64 -7.18
N GLU A 51 -23.07 2.77 -7.63
CA GLU A 51 -24.24 2.84 -8.52
C GLU A 51 -23.87 2.81 -10.01
N MET A 52 -22.58 2.73 -10.35
CA MET A 52 -22.13 2.66 -11.74
C MET A 52 -22.43 1.28 -12.33
N SER A 53 -22.74 1.23 -13.63
CA SER A 53 -22.80 -0.04 -14.36
C SER A 53 -21.47 -0.79 -14.27
N ALA A 54 -21.47 -2.11 -14.38
CA ALA A 54 -20.27 -2.95 -14.22
C ALA A 54 -19.05 -2.49 -15.05
N GLY A 55 -19.26 -2.16 -16.34
CA GLY A 55 -18.18 -1.67 -17.21
C GLY A 55 -17.60 -0.35 -16.73
N HIS A 56 -18.44 0.68 -16.57
CA HIS A 56 -18.02 1.98 -16.06
C HIS A 56 -17.36 1.91 -14.68
N ARG A 57 -17.83 1.03 -13.79
CA ARG A 57 -17.21 0.81 -12.47
C ARG A 57 -15.79 0.27 -12.63
N HIS A 58 -15.58 -0.70 -13.51
CA HIS A 58 -14.26 -1.27 -13.77
C HIS A 58 -13.29 -0.22 -14.32
N ASP A 59 -13.72 0.58 -15.30
CA ASP A 59 -12.90 1.64 -15.88
C ASP A 59 -12.54 2.72 -14.86
N ALA A 60 -13.50 3.13 -14.02
CA ALA A 60 -13.26 4.10 -12.94
C ALA A 60 -12.22 3.59 -11.92
N LEU A 61 -12.34 2.33 -11.48
CA LEU A 61 -11.37 1.71 -10.57
C LEU A 61 -9.98 1.65 -11.20
N ASN A 62 -9.88 1.27 -12.48
CA ASN A 62 -8.61 1.22 -13.19
C ASN A 62 -7.97 2.61 -13.32
N ALA A 63 -8.75 3.65 -13.62
CA ALA A 63 -8.25 5.02 -13.68
C ALA A 63 -7.65 5.47 -12.35
N ILE A 64 -8.31 5.16 -11.23
CA ILE A 64 -7.85 5.52 -9.88
C ILE A 64 -6.59 4.74 -9.49
N HIS A 65 -6.56 3.44 -9.77
CA HIS A 65 -5.34 2.64 -9.55
C HIS A 65 -4.16 3.16 -10.38
N ASN A 66 -4.40 3.54 -11.64
CA ASN A 66 -3.36 4.11 -12.51
C ASN A 66 -2.87 5.48 -11.99
N TYR A 67 -3.76 6.34 -11.51
CA TYR A 67 -3.38 7.59 -10.87
C TYR A 67 -2.46 7.34 -9.66
N TRP A 68 -2.84 6.43 -8.76
CA TRP A 68 -1.99 6.08 -7.62
C TRP A 68 -0.71 5.37 -8.01
N ASN A 69 -0.68 4.62 -9.11
CA ASN A 69 0.56 4.06 -9.66
C ASN A 69 1.52 5.17 -10.11
N TRP A 70 1.00 6.25 -10.68
CA TRP A 70 1.78 7.41 -11.11
C TRP A 70 2.30 8.25 -9.94
N CYS A 71 1.52 8.41 -8.87
CA CYS A 71 1.90 9.20 -7.70
C CYS A 71 2.88 8.51 -6.74
N LYS A 72 3.27 7.26 -6.99
CA LYS A 72 4.21 6.50 -6.17
C LYS A 72 5.65 7.00 -6.28
#